data_AF-A0A938AUD2-F1
#
_entry.id   AF-A0A938AUD2-F1
#
_cell.length_a   1.000
_cell.length_b   1.000
_cell.length_c   1.000
_cell.angle_alpha   90.00
_cell.angle_beta   90.00
_cell.angle_gamma   90.00
#
_symmetry.space_group_name_H-M   'P 1'
#
loop_
_entity.id
_entity.type
_entity.pdbx_description
1 polymer ?
#
loop_
_entity_poly.entity_id
_entity_poly.type
_entity_poly.pdbx_seq_one_letter_code
_entity_poly.pdbx_strand_id
1 'polypeptide(L)'
;MTSRFEKFSERARRALTRAQEEAQRFGHNYIDTEHILLGLLADDEGVASKVVVNLGVAPPKIRAGVEFVVGRGERSTIGEVGLTPRAKRVIELAVDEARRLNHSYIGTEHLLLGLLREREGGAASVLESFGITLERVQAEINSLLSQNASQARSAVKGTARTPVLDQLGVDLTSLARAGKLDPIVNRNKEIERVVQILSRRTKNNPALIGEPGVGKTAVVEGLAHRIIAGDVPETLLGKRLVTLDIGSLVAGTKYRGEFEERLKKVIDEIKSAGNCVVFVDELHTIVGAGAAEGAVDASNILKPSLSRGEIQCIGATTLDDYRKYIEKDAALERRFQPVTVVEPTTEQTIDILRGIKERYEEHHKLTISDEALQAAATLAARYIPDRFLPDKAIDLMDEAASRVRIKRGAPPISLTEARRALEVVRKDKEAAIAAKQY
;
A
#
# COMPACT_ATOMS: atom_id res chain seq x y z
N MET A 1 32.88 -1.71 3.02
CA MET A 1 31.87 -2.28 3.95
C MET A 1 30.53 -1.53 3.96
N THR A 2 30.36 -0.47 3.16
CA THR A 2 29.23 0.47 3.27
C THR A 2 27.90 -0.01 2.65
N SER A 3 27.94 -0.85 1.61
CA SER A 3 26.74 -1.33 0.89
C SER A 3 25.90 -2.37 1.66
N ARG A 4 26.48 -3.09 2.65
CA ARG A 4 25.79 -4.22 3.30
C ARG A 4 24.82 -3.81 4.42
N PHE A 5 24.94 -2.58 4.93
CA PHE A 5 24.14 -2.06 6.05
C PHE A 5 23.02 -1.09 5.63
N GLU A 6 22.90 -0.76 4.34
CA GLU A 6 21.91 0.21 3.84
C GLU A 6 20.45 -0.19 4.13
N LYS A 7 20.17 -1.50 4.24
CA LYS A 7 18.82 -2.01 4.52
C LYS A 7 18.43 -2.01 6.01
N PHE A 8 19.35 -1.69 6.92
CA PHE A 8 19.03 -1.59 8.34
C PHE A 8 18.43 -0.23 8.67
N SER A 9 17.42 -0.22 9.53
CA SER A 9 16.92 1.02 10.16
C SER A 9 18.03 1.71 10.95
N GLU A 10 17.91 3.02 11.13
CA GLU A 10 18.87 3.81 11.93
C GLU A 10 19.03 3.24 13.35
N ARG A 11 17.91 2.85 13.99
CA ARG A 11 17.92 2.22 15.31
C ARG A 11 18.61 0.86 15.31
N ALA A 12 18.39 0.03 14.29
CA ALA A 12 19.09 -1.26 14.18
C ALA A 12 20.60 -1.10 13.95
N ARG A 13 21.03 -0.11 13.14
CA ARG A 13 22.46 0.21 12.99
C ARG A 13 23.07 0.66 14.30
N ARG A 14 22.39 1.57 15.02
CA ARG A 14 22.81 2.04 16.35
C ARG A 14 22.91 0.91 17.36
N ALA A 15 21.97 -0.04 17.35
CA ALA A 15 22.01 -1.22 18.21
C ALA A 15 23.24 -2.11 17.93
N LEU A 16 23.61 -2.30 16.66
CA LEU A 16 24.82 -3.05 16.28
C LEU A 16 26.10 -2.30 16.65
N THR A 17 26.14 -0.97 16.52
CA THR A 17 27.27 -0.16 17.02
C THR A 17 27.40 -0.29 18.54
N ARG A 18 26.29 -0.25 19.28
CA ARG A 18 26.29 -0.46 20.74
C ARG A 18 26.68 -1.87 21.13
N ALA A 19 26.37 -2.88 20.33
CA ALA A 19 26.84 -4.25 20.54
C ALA A 19 28.39 -4.31 20.53
N GLN A 20 29.04 -3.53 19.67
CA GLN A 20 30.50 -3.42 19.65
C GLN A 20 31.03 -2.75 20.93
N GLU A 21 30.37 -1.70 21.42
CA GLU A 21 30.72 -1.03 22.69
C GLU A 21 30.54 -1.98 23.89
N GLU A 22 29.47 -2.78 23.91
CA GLU A 22 29.22 -3.77 24.97
C GLU A 22 30.26 -4.91 24.93
N ALA A 23 30.67 -5.39 23.75
CA ALA A 23 31.77 -6.35 23.65
C ALA A 23 33.06 -5.83 24.28
N GLN A 24 33.40 -4.56 24.04
CA GLN A 24 34.55 -3.91 24.64
C GLN A 24 34.42 -3.75 26.17
N ARG A 25 33.22 -3.40 26.66
CA ARG A 25 32.92 -3.29 28.10
C ARG A 25 33.08 -4.62 28.84
N PHE A 26 32.69 -5.71 28.19
CA PHE A 26 32.85 -7.07 28.72
C PHE A 26 34.28 -7.61 28.57
N GLY A 27 35.18 -6.90 27.87
CA GLY A 27 36.54 -7.36 27.63
C GLY A 27 36.63 -8.49 26.60
N HIS A 28 35.63 -8.61 25.72
CA HIS A 28 35.61 -9.59 24.63
C HIS A 28 36.17 -8.97 23.35
N ASN A 29 37.01 -9.73 22.65
CA ASN A 29 37.61 -9.36 21.37
C ASN A 29 36.78 -9.82 20.15
N TYR A 30 35.53 -10.20 20.38
CA TYR A 30 34.55 -10.58 19.36
C TYR A 30 33.16 -10.07 19.73
N ILE A 31 32.30 -9.85 18.73
CA ILE A 31 30.88 -9.56 18.92
C ILE A 31 30.09 -10.85 18.71
N ASP A 32 29.54 -11.39 19.80
CA ASP A 32 28.64 -12.55 19.79
C ASP A 32 27.18 -12.18 20.15
N THR A 33 26.29 -13.17 20.17
CA THR A 33 24.82 -13.03 20.32
C THR A 33 24.40 -12.15 21.50
N GLU A 34 25.04 -12.29 22.65
CA GLU A 34 24.76 -11.57 23.90
C GLU A 34 25.02 -10.07 23.78
N HIS A 35 26.02 -9.67 23.00
CA HIS A 35 26.36 -8.28 22.78
C HIS A 35 25.32 -7.61 21.88
N ILE A 36 24.83 -8.34 20.88
CA ILE A 36 23.71 -7.89 20.03
C ILE A 36 22.46 -7.70 20.89
N LEU A 37 22.17 -8.65 21.80
CA LEU A 37 21.05 -8.53 22.73
C LEU A 37 21.18 -7.28 23.62
N LEU A 38 22.34 -7.05 24.23
CA LEU A 38 22.58 -5.85 25.05
C LEU A 38 22.48 -4.56 24.24
N GLY A 39 22.98 -4.55 23.00
CA GLY A 39 22.88 -3.41 22.09
C GLY A 39 21.43 -3.07 21.71
N LEU A 40 20.59 -4.09 21.49
CA LEU A 40 19.15 -3.92 21.22
C LEU A 40 18.39 -3.37 22.44
N LEU A 41 18.76 -3.82 23.64
CA LEU A 41 18.11 -3.43 24.90
C LEU A 41 18.61 -2.09 25.45
N ALA A 42 19.71 -1.55 24.94
CA ALA A 42 20.22 -0.23 25.32
C ALA A 42 19.37 0.93 24.75
N ASP A 43 18.53 0.68 23.76
CA ASP A 43 17.62 1.67 23.17
C ASP A 43 16.19 1.44 23.71
N ASP A 44 15.83 2.18 24.76
CA ASP A 44 14.51 2.08 25.43
C ASP A 44 13.33 2.39 24.48
N GLU A 45 13.58 3.16 23.43
CA GLU A 45 12.57 3.46 22.41
C GLU A 45 12.43 2.37 21.34
N GLY A 46 13.41 1.47 21.25
CA GLY A 46 13.46 0.38 20.28
C GLY A 46 12.35 -0.63 20.48
N VAL A 47 11.86 -1.22 19.38
CA VAL A 47 10.78 -2.21 19.42
C VAL A 47 11.23 -3.44 20.22
N ALA A 48 12.49 -3.86 20.06
CA ALA A 48 13.05 -4.97 20.82
C ALA A 48 12.98 -4.75 22.35
N SER A 49 13.36 -3.56 22.83
CA SER A 49 13.32 -3.23 24.26
C SER A 49 11.88 -3.17 24.78
N LYS A 50 10.97 -2.55 24.02
CA LYS A 50 9.53 -2.49 24.35
C LYS A 50 8.89 -3.87 24.45
N VAL A 51 9.19 -4.78 23.52
CA VAL A 51 8.66 -6.15 23.55
C VAL A 51 9.10 -6.87 24.83
N VAL A 52 10.38 -6.78 25.17
CA VAL A 52 10.94 -7.40 26.37
C VAL A 52 10.32 -6.84 27.65
N VAL A 53 10.12 -5.52 27.71
CA VAL A 53 9.44 -4.85 28.83
C VAL A 53 7.97 -5.29 28.94
N ASN A 54 7.24 -5.36 27.82
CA ASN A 54 5.83 -5.78 27.79
C ASN A 54 5.65 -7.25 28.20
N LEU A 55 6.66 -8.09 27.96
CA LEU A 55 6.70 -9.47 28.44
C LEU A 55 7.04 -9.59 29.94
N GLY A 56 7.21 -8.46 30.64
CA GLY A 56 7.36 -8.37 32.09
C GLY A 56 8.81 -8.39 32.58
N VAL A 57 9.79 -8.22 31.69
CA VAL A 57 11.22 -8.32 32.03
C VAL A 57 11.89 -6.96 31.82
N ALA A 58 12.45 -6.41 32.88
CA ALA A 58 13.19 -5.16 32.81
C ALA A 58 14.58 -5.38 32.15
N PRO A 59 15.01 -4.56 31.18
CA PRO A 59 16.33 -4.67 30.54
C PRO A 59 17.53 -4.81 31.49
N PRO A 60 17.58 -4.15 32.66
CA PRO A 60 18.65 -4.35 33.64
C PRO A 60 18.76 -5.78 34.17
N LYS A 61 17.64 -6.52 34.27
CA LYS A 61 17.64 -7.93 34.71
C LYS A 61 18.29 -8.84 33.66
N ILE A 62 18.02 -8.59 32.39
CA ILE A 62 18.66 -9.34 31.29
C ILE A 62 20.15 -9.03 31.24
N ARG A 63 20.55 -7.78 31.45
CA ARG A 63 21.97 -7.41 31.55
C ARG A 63 22.69 -8.19 32.66
N ALA A 64 22.11 -8.24 33.86
CA ALA A 64 22.66 -9.04 34.95
C ALA A 64 22.72 -10.55 34.61
N GLY A 65 21.71 -11.07 33.90
CA GLY A 65 21.71 -12.46 33.41
C GLY A 65 22.82 -12.73 32.39
N VAL A 66 23.07 -11.82 31.46
CA VAL A 66 24.19 -11.90 30.51
C VAL A 66 25.54 -11.85 31.24
N GLU A 67 25.69 -10.93 32.21
CA GLU A 67 26.91 -10.85 33.04
C GLU A 67 27.19 -12.15 33.80
N PHE A 68 26.13 -12.79 34.31
CA PHE A 68 26.24 -14.06 35.03
C PHE A 68 26.60 -15.24 34.11
N VAL A 69 26.01 -15.32 32.91
CA VAL A 69 26.19 -16.45 31.99
C VAL A 69 27.52 -16.37 31.22
N VAL A 70 27.93 -15.17 30.84
CA VAL A 70 29.06 -14.98 29.91
C VAL A 70 30.35 -14.61 30.65
N GLY A 71 30.25 -13.94 31.82
CA GLY A 71 31.42 -13.48 32.57
C GLY A 71 32.12 -12.27 31.91
N ARG A 72 33.22 -11.81 32.51
CA ARG A 72 34.08 -10.75 31.95
C ARG A 72 35.38 -11.35 31.42
N GLY A 73 35.81 -10.91 30.24
CA GLY A 73 37.07 -11.29 29.62
C GLY A 73 38.30 -10.74 30.36
N GLU A 74 39.42 -11.44 30.24
CA GLU A 74 40.64 -11.18 31.03
C GLU A 74 41.45 -9.96 30.55
N ARG A 75 41.23 -9.41 29.34
CA ARG A 75 41.98 -8.26 28.81
C ARG A 75 41.20 -7.40 27.81
N SER A 76 41.23 -6.08 27.98
CA SER A 76 40.82 -5.11 26.96
C SER A 76 41.88 -5.04 25.85
N THR A 77 41.67 -5.75 24.75
CA THR A 77 42.52 -5.61 23.56
C THR A 77 41.99 -4.48 22.67
N ILE A 78 42.84 -3.49 22.37
CA ILE A 78 42.53 -2.40 21.44
C ILE A 78 42.71 -2.94 20.01
N GLY A 79 41.60 -3.19 19.30
CA GLY A 79 41.59 -3.71 17.93
C GLY A 79 40.19 -3.72 17.31
N GLU A 80 40.11 -3.93 16.00
CA GLU A 80 38.84 -4.03 15.27
C GLU A 80 38.12 -5.34 15.64
N VAL A 81 36.98 -5.23 16.31
CA VAL A 81 36.23 -6.37 16.87
C VAL A 81 35.34 -6.97 15.77
N GLY A 82 35.56 -8.25 15.44
CA GLY A 82 34.79 -8.97 14.42
C GLY A 82 33.54 -9.68 14.97
N LEU A 83 32.55 -9.92 14.11
CA LEU A 83 31.38 -10.75 14.43
C LEU A 83 31.73 -12.25 14.42
N THR A 84 31.25 -12.99 15.44
CA THR A 84 31.31 -14.45 15.46
C THR A 84 30.45 -15.07 14.33
N PRO A 85 30.67 -16.34 13.94
CA PRO A 85 29.79 -17.03 12.99
C PRO A 85 28.32 -17.04 13.43
N ARG A 86 28.05 -17.16 14.73
CA ARG A 86 26.69 -17.12 15.30
C ARG A 86 26.08 -15.73 15.18
N ALA A 87 26.81 -14.68 15.53
CA ALA A 87 26.36 -13.30 15.35
C ALA A 87 26.06 -12.96 13.88
N LYS A 88 26.85 -13.48 12.93
CA LYS A 88 26.56 -13.34 11.49
C LYS A 88 25.26 -14.07 11.11
N ARG A 89 25.05 -15.27 11.63
CA ARG A 89 23.83 -16.05 11.39
C ARG A 89 22.58 -15.36 11.96
N VAL A 90 22.65 -14.75 13.14
CA VAL A 90 21.58 -13.93 13.72
C VAL A 90 21.15 -12.82 12.75
N ILE A 91 22.12 -12.15 12.13
CA ILE A 91 21.85 -11.08 11.15
C ILE A 91 21.18 -11.65 9.90
N GLU A 92 21.62 -12.80 9.40
CA GLU A 92 20.99 -13.48 8.26
C GLU A 92 19.54 -13.89 8.58
N LEU A 93 19.30 -14.45 9.76
CA LEU A 93 17.96 -14.81 10.23
C LEU A 93 17.05 -13.59 10.40
N ALA A 94 17.60 -12.44 10.80
CA ALA A 94 16.87 -11.18 10.88
C ALA A 94 16.45 -10.66 9.49
N VAL A 95 17.27 -10.88 8.45
CA VAL A 95 16.90 -10.55 7.06
C VAL A 95 15.72 -11.40 6.61
N ASP A 96 15.74 -12.69 6.92
CA ASP A 96 14.65 -13.60 6.56
C ASP A 96 13.36 -13.27 7.32
N GLU A 97 13.49 -12.84 8.58
CA GLU A 97 12.34 -12.42 9.37
C GLU A 97 11.72 -11.12 8.86
N ALA A 98 12.54 -10.14 8.45
CA ALA A 98 12.06 -8.93 7.80
C ALA A 98 11.26 -9.25 6.53
N ARG A 99 11.75 -10.21 5.73
CA ARG A 99 11.03 -10.69 4.53
C ARG A 99 9.73 -11.39 4.88
N ARG A 100 9.71 -12.22 5.92
CA ARG A 100 8.52 -12.95 6.38
C ARG A 100 7.40 -11.99 6.83
N LEU A 101 7.78 -10.86 7.43
CA LEU A 101 6.87 -9.80 7.84
C LEU A 101 6.59 -8.77 6.72
N ASN A 102 7.05 -9.02 5.49
CA ASN A 102 6.93 -8.11 4.33
C ASN A 102 7.50 -6.69 4.59
N HIS A 103 8.53 -6.57 5.42
CA HIS A 103 9.22 -5.31 5.67
C HIS A 103 10.38 -5.11 4.67
N SER A 104 10.47 -3.93 4.07
CA SER A 104 11.55 -3.55 3.13
C SER A 104 12.86 -3.16 3.82
N TYR A 105 12.87 -3.10 5.16
CA TYR A 105 14.00 -2.74 6.00
C TYR A 105 14.16 -3.71 7.19
N ILE A 106 15.33 -3.67 7.83
CA ILE A 106 15.66 -4.50 8.99
C ILE A 106 15.61 -3.64 10.27
N GLY A 107 14.60 -3.89 11.11
CA GLY A 107 14.40 -3.24 12.41
C GLY A 107 15.02 -4.01 13.58
N THR A 108 14.89 -3.43 14.77
CA THR A 108 15.35 -4.01 16.04
C THR A 108 14.60 -5.29 16.40
N GLU A 109 13.33 -5.38 16.02
CA GLU A 109 12.42 -6.50 16.20
C GLU A 109 12.84 -7.72 15.39
N HIS A 110 13.33 -7.52 14.15
CA HIS A 110 13.84 -8.62 13.33
C HIS A 110 15.15 -9.16 13.90
N LEU A 111 16.01 -8.30 14.44
CA LEU A 111 17.24 -8.72 15.12
C LEU A 111 16.95 -9.52 16.40
N LEU A 112 15.95 -9.10 17.19
CA LEU A 112 15.50 -9.86 18.37
C LEU A 112 14.94 -11.24 17.99
N LEU A 113 14.13 -11.31 16.93
CA LEU A 113 13.62 -12.58 16.39
C LEU A 113 14.75 -13.45 15.83
N GLY A 114 15.76 -12.86 15.19
CA GLY A 114 16.97 -13.55 14.74
C GLY A 114 17.73 -14.19 15.90
N LEU A 115 17.87 -13.49 17.04
CA LEU A 115 18.50 -14.02 18.26
C LEU A 115 17.75 -15.21 18.84
N LEU A 116 16.41 -15.19 18.83
CA LEU A 116 15.58 -16.29 19.34
C LEU A 116 15.52 -17.48 18.39
N ARG A 117 15.73 -17.26 17.08
CA ARG A 117 15.85 -18.34 16.09
C ARG A 117 17.22 -19.00 16.12
N GLU A 118 18.27 -18.24 16.43
CA GLU A 118 19.59 -18.77 16.77
C GLU A 118 19.52 -19.42 18.16
N ARG A 119 19.03 -20.66 18.23
CA ARG A 119 18.80 -21.43 19.47
C ARG A 119 20.07 -21.68 20.30
N GLU A 120 21.23 -21.32 19.78
CA GLU A 120 22.54 -21.52 20.39
C GLU A 120 23.20 -20.17 20.67
N GLY A 121 23.59 -19.91 21.92
CA GLY A 121 24.34 -18.72 22.30
C GLY A 121 23.84 -18.09 23.61
N GLY A 122 24.65 -17.18 24.16
CA GLY A 122 24.37 -16.55 25.44
C GLY A 122 23.06 -15.77 25.45
N ALA A 123 22.72 -15.10 24.32
CA ALA A 123 21.46 -14.36 24.22
C ALA A 123 20.22 -15.26 24.31
N ALA A 124 20.22 -16.38 23.58
CA ALA A 124 19.08 -17.29 23.56
C ALA A 124 18.85 -17.94 24.93
N SER A 125 19.93 -18.43 25.56
CA SER A 125 19.85 -19.04 26.89
C SER A 125 19.37 -18.05 27.96
N VAL A 126 19.83 -16.80 27.91
CA VAL A 126 19.38 -15.76 28.85
C VAL A 126 17.90 -15.43 28.63
N LEU A 127 17.47 -15.19 27.39
CA LEU A 127 16.07 -14.90 27.08
C LEU A 127 15.14 -16.05 27.50
N GLU A 128 15.54 -17.30 27.25
CA GLU A 128 14.79 -18.50 27.64
C GLU A 128 14.69 -18.63 29.18
N SER A 129 15.75 -18.32 29.94
CA SER A 129 15.72 -18.32 31.40
C SER A 129 14.72 -17.32 32.00
N PHE A 130 14.40 -16.25 31.28
CA PHE A 130 13.36 -15.27 31.64
C PHE A 130 11.99 -15.60 31.03
N GLY A 131 11.83 -16.77 30.40
CA GLY A 131 10.58 -17.21 29.78
C GLY A 131 10.23 -16.45 28.49
N ILE A 132 11.19 -15.76 27.88
CA ILE A 132 11.01 -15.04 26.62
C ILE A 132 11.25 -16.04 25.48
N THR A 133 10.17 -16.59 24.93
CA THR A 133 10.23 -17.53 23.80
C THR A 133 9.94 -16.83 22.48
N LEU A 134 10.34 -17.49 21.38
CA LEU A 134 10.09 -16.99 20.02
C LEU A 134 8.60 -16.70 19.77
N GLU A 135 7.71 -17.59 20.22
CA GLU A 135 6.27 -17.48 20.03
C GLU A 135 5.69 -16.26 20.78
N ARG A 136 6.13 -16.04 22.02
CA ARG A 136 5.68 -14.89 22.83
C ARG A 136 6.14 -13.57 22.25
N VAL A 137 7.39 -13.52 21.76
CA VAL A 137 7.94 -12.33 21.11
C VAL A 137 7.25 -12.04 19.79
N GLN A 138 6.93 -13.06 18.99
CA GLN A 138 6.16 -12.87 17.75
C GLN A 138 4.74 -12.34 18.03
N ALA A 139 4.05 -12.90 19.02
CA ALA A 139 2.73 -12.42 19.42
C ALA A 139 2.76 -10.96 19.88
N GLU A 140 3.77 -10.58 20.66
CA GLU A 140 3.92 -9.21 21.16
C GLU A 140 4.32 -8.23 20.05
N ILE A 141 5.20 -8.61 19.13
CA ILE A 141 5.54 -7.79 17.96
C ILE A 141 4.30 -7.56 17.09
N ASN A 142 3.48 -8.59 16.85
CA ASN A 142 2.23 -8.45 16.11
C ASN A 142 1.22 -7.55 16.85
N SER A 143 1.16 -7.64 18.18
CA SER A 143 0.37 -6.74 19.02
C SER A 143 0.85 -5.30 18.90
N LEU A 144 2.16 -5.04 19.00
CA LEU A 144 2.74 -3.71 18.86
C LEU A 144 2.62 -3.14 17.44
N LEU A 145 2.71 -3.97 16.40
CA LEU A 145 2.44 -3.55 15.02
C LEU A 145 0.96 -3.21 14.83
N SER A 146 0.05 -3.97 15.45
CA SER A 146 -1.39 -3.70 15.45
C SER A 146 -1.74 -2.46 16.28
N GLN A 147 -1.03 -2.24 17.40
CA GLN A 147 -1.15 -1.07 18.26
C GLN A 147 -0.54 0.17 17.61
N ASN A 148 0.58 0.06 16.89
CA ASN A 148 1.12 1.15 16.08
C ASN A 148 0.24 1.42 14.85
N ALA A 149 -0.39 0.40 14.26
CA ALA A 149 -1.42 0.59 13.25
C ALA A 149 -2.67 1.28 13.81
N SER A 150 -2.96 1.13 15.12
CA SER A 150 -4.08 1.82 15.79
C SER A 150 -3.68 3.15 16.47
N GLN A 151 -2.41 3.37 16.83
CA GLN A 151 -1.86 4.61 17.39
C GLN A 151 -1.38 5.58 16.29
N ALA A 152 -0.87 5.09 15.16
CA ALA A 152 -0.76 5.88 13.93
C ALA A 152 -2.14 6.29 13.39
N ARG A 153 -3.20 5.53 13.73
CA ARG A 153 -4.62 5.94 13.56
C ARG A 153 -5.14 6.86 14.67
N SER A 154 -4.41 7.06 15.77
CA SER A 154 -4.84 7.89 16.91
C SER A 154 -4.13 9.25 16.98
N ALA A 155 -2.94 9.40 16.38
CA ALA A 155 -2.17 10.64 16.39
C ALA A 155 -2.57 11.63 15.28
N VAL A 156 -3.40 11.22 14.31
CA VAL A 156 -4.03 12.15 13.36
C VAL A 156 -5.36 12.59 13.97
N LYS A 157 -5.33 13.75 14.64
CA LYS A 157 -6.52 14.47 15.12
C LYS A 157 -7.68 14.38 14.10
N GLY A 158 -8.81 13.84 14.55
CA GLY A 158 -10.14 14.32 14.14
C GLY A 158 -10.90 13.57 13.05
N THR A 159 -10.51 12.37 12.61
CA THR A 159 -11.39 11.62 11.69
C THR A 159 -12.38 10.78 12.48
N ALA A 160 -13.65 11.15 12.38
CA ALA A 160 -14.76 10.32 12.81
C ALA A 160 -14.54 8.87 12.36
N ARG A 161 -14.73 7.93 13.30
CA ARG A 161 -14.56 6.49 13.03
C ARG A 161 -15.62 6.09 12.00
N THR A 162 -15.20 5.72 10.79
CA THR A 162 -16.07 5.19 9.74
C THR A 162 -15.65 3.76 9.39
N PRO A 163 -15.76 2.80 10.33
CA PRO A 163 -15.22 1.46 10.16
C PRO A 163 -15.87 0.70 9.00
N VAL A 164 -17.17 0.91 8.74
CA VAL A 164 -17.86 0.25 7.62
C VAL A 164 -17.47 0.90 6.30
N LEU A 165 -17.39 2.24 6.26
CA LEU A 165 -16.91 2.96 5.08
C LEU A 165 -15.46 2.59 4.71
N ASP A 166 -14.59 2.41 5.70
CA ASP A 166 -13.18 2.07 5.48
C ASP A 166 -13.00 0.63 4.98
N GLN A 167 -13.96 -0.26 5.24
CA GLN A 167 -13.97 -1.64 4.73
C GLN A 167 -14.51 -1.74 3.30
N LEU A 168 -15.47 -0.89 2.95
CA LEU A 168 -16.25 -0.98 1.71
C LEU A 168 -15.87 0.08 0.67
N GLY A 169 -15.11 1.10 1.08
CA GLY A 169 -14.67 2.20 0.24
C GLY A 169 -13.15 2.35 0.20
N VAL A 170 -12.69 3.11 -0.79
CA VAL A 170 -11.27 3.43 -0.97
C VAL A 170 -11.05 4.91 -0.68
N ASP A 171 -10.24 5.21 0.33
CA ASP A 171 -9.92 6.59 0.71
C ASP A 171 -8.83 7.17 -0.22
N LEU A 172 -9.26 7.95 -1.21
CA LEU A 172 -8.40 8.59 -2.19
C LEU A 172 -7.48 9.62 -1.54
N THR A 173 -7.94 10.32 -0.51
CA THR A 173 -7.09 11.26 0.25
C THR A 173 -5.94 10.55 0.98
N SER A 174 -6.16 9.32 1.45
CA SER A 174 -5.11 8.52 2.07
C SER A 174 -4.12 7.98 1.03
N LEU A 175 -4.61 7.55 -0.14
CA LEU A 175 -3.77 7.10 -1.25
C LEU A 175 -2.89 8.24 -1.81
N ALA A 176 -3.44 9.43 -1.98
CA ALA A 176 -2.68 10.59 -2.44
C ALA A 176 -1.62 11.01 -1.41
N ARG A 177 -1.92 10.92 -0.10
CA ARG A 177 -0.93 11.19 0.97
C ARG A 177 0.22 10.18 0.95
N ALA A 178 -0.06 8.94 0.57
CA ALA A 178 0.92 7.88 0.42
C ALA A 178 1.68 7.92 -0.93
N GLY A 179 1.39 8.87 -1.82
CA GLY A 179 2.00 8.95 -3.15
C GLY A 179 1.59 7.80 -4.09
N LYS A 180 0.47 7.12 -3.81
CA LYS A 180 0.00 5.96 -4.57
C LYS A 180 -0.93 6.29 -5.73
N LEU A 181 -1.46 7.51 -5.83
CA LEU A 181 -2.25 7.94 -6.99
C LEU A 181 -1.35 8.34 -8.17
N ASP A 182 -1.88 8.22 -9.38
CA ASP A 182 -1.19 8.65 -10.60
C ASP A 182 -1.08 10.18 -10.66
N PRO A 183 0.00 10.72 -11.25
CA PRO A 183 0.11 12.15 -11.45
C PRO A 183 -0.92 12.63 -12.48
N ILE A 184 -1.52 13.79 -12.21
CA ILE A 184 -2.63 14.28 -13.01
C ILE A 184 -2.16 15.41 -13.91
N VAL A 185 -2.43 15.22 -15.19
CA VAL A 185 -1.95 16.09 -16.25
C VAL A 185 -3.15 16.74 -16.95
N ASN A 186 -3.10 18.06 -17.13
CA ASN A 186 -4.04 18.83 -17.96
C ASN A 186 -5.55 18.76 -17.58
N ARG A 187 -5.92 18.50 -16.31
CA ARG A 187 -7.32 18.51 -15.82
C ARG A 187 -7.68 19.65 -14.86
N ASN A 188 -6.92 20.74 -14.89
CA ASN A 188 -7.05 21.82 -13.91
C ASN A 188 -8.41 22.53 -13.92
N LYS A 189 -9.00 22.75 -15.10
CA LYS A 189 -10.27 23.47 -15.25
C LYS A 189 -11.43 22.66 -14.66
N GLU A 190 -11.44 21.35 -14.91
CA GLU A 190 -12.44 20.43 -14.40
C GLU A 190 -12.34 20.30 -12.88
N ILE A 191 -11.11 20.14 -12.34
CA ILE A 191 -10.88 20.08 -10.89
C ILE A 191 -11.31 21.37 -10.20
N GLU A 192 -10.94 22.53 -10.75
CA GLU A 192 -11.35 23.83 -10.21
C GLU A 192 -12.87 24.00 -10.20
N ARG A 193 -13.54 23.56 -11.28
CA ARG A 193 -14.99 23.56 -11.34
C ARG A 193 -15.63 22.65 -10.30
N VAL A 194 -15.07 21.46 -10.05
CA VAL A 194 -15.50 20.54 -9.00
C VAL A 194 -15.35 21.17 -7.62
N VAL A 195 -14.19 21.77 -7.32
CA VAL A 195 -13.93 22.50 -6.06
C VAL A 195 -14.93 23.63 -5.86
N GLN A 196 -15.20 24.41 -6.91
CA GLN A 196 -16.18 25.49 -6.89
C GLN A 196 -17.57 24.97 -6.53
N ILE A 197 -18.01 23.87 -7.16
CA ILE A 197 -19.33 23.28 -6.93
C ILE A 197 -19.44 22.76 -5.50
N LEU A 198 -18.47 21.99 -5.02
CA LEU A 198 -18.46 21.43 -3.67
C LEU A 198 -18.48 22.51 -2.58
N SER A 199 -18.00 23.71 -2.89
CA SER A 199 -17.99 24.85 -1.96
C SER A 199 -19.30 25.65 -1.93
N ARG A 200 -20.28 25.33 -2.80
CA ARG A 200 -21.57 26.03 -2.83
C ARG A 200 -22.46 25.59 -1.66
N ARG A 201 -23.37 26.49 -1.25
CA ARG A 201 -24.45 26.17 -0.29
C ARG A 201 -25.58 25.35 -0.91
N THR A 202 -25.85 25.53 -2.20
CA THR A 202 -26.89 24.82 -2.96
C THR A 202 -26.31 24.30 -4.26
N LYS A 203 -26.88 23.19 -4.77
CA LYS A 203 -26.32 22.45 -5.93
C LYS A 203 -24.82 22.14 -5.75
N ASN A 204 -24.49 21.54 -4.61
CA ASN A 204 -23.12 21.33 -4.14
C ASN A 204 -22.59 19.91 -4.40
N ASN A 205 -23.31 19.12 -5.21
CA ASN A 205 -22.86 17.82 -5.68
C ASN A 205 -22.47 17.92 -7.17
N PRO A 206 -21.19 17.79 -7.54
CA PRO A 206 -20.79 17.77 -8.93
C PRO A 206 -21.13 16.42 -9.59
N ALA A 207 -21.67 16.49 -10.80
CA ALA A 207 -21.85 15.33 -11.68
C ALA A 207 -20.89 15.44 -12.86
N LEU A 208 -19.86 14.59 -12.88
CA LEU A 208 -18.90 14.45 -13.99
C LEU A 208 -19.59 13.72 -15.15
N ILE A 209 -19.82 14.43 -16.25
CA ILE A 209 -20.48 13.92 -17.44
C ILE A 209 -19.45 13.77 -18.56
N GLY A 210 -19.33 12.57 -19.10
CA GLY A 210 -18.48 12.27 -20.25
C GLY A 210 -18.62 10.82 -20.67
N GLU A 211 -17.91 10.41 -21.70
CA GLU A 211 -17.89 9.01 -22.12
C GLU A 211 -17.00 8.16 -21.20
N PRO A 212 -17.19 6.83 -21.12
CA PRO A 212 -16.26 5.95 -20.42
C PRO A 212 -14.84 6.08 -20.97
N GLY A 213 -13.84 6.06 -20.08
CA GLY A 213 -12.42 6.12 -20.48
C GLY A 213 -11.84 7.53 -20.68
N VAL A 214 -12.63 8.62 -20.59
CA VAL A 214 -12.09 10.00 -20.71
C VAL A 214 -11.28 10.49 -19.50
N GLY A 215 -11.23 9.70 -18.42
CA GLY A 215 -10.50 10.05 -17.19
C GLY A 215 -11.33 10.83 -16.16
N LYS A 216 -12.60 10.47 -15.95
CA LYS A 216 -13.44 11.08 -14.89
C LYS A 216 -12.86 10.83 -13.50
N THR A 217 -12.42 9.60 -13.23
CA THR A 217 -11.75 9.20 -11.99
C THR A 217 -10.49 10.04 -11.74
N ALA A 218 -9.71 10.34 -12.79
CA ALA A 218 -8.53 11.19 -12.67
C ALA A 218 -8.85 12.61 -12.19
N VAL A 219 -10.02 13.17 -12.53
CA VAL A 219 -10.47 14.48 -11.99
C VAL A 219 -10.69 14.40 -10.47
N VAL A 220 -11.23 13.28 -9.99
CA VAL A 220 -11.50 13.04 -8.57
C VAL A 220 -10.21 12.78 -7.79
N GLU A 221 -9.29 12.01 -8.34
CA GLU A 221 -7.94 11.86 -7.79
C GLU A 221 -7.22 13.21 -7.71
N GLY A 222 -7.48 14.12 -8.66
CA GLY A 222 -6.89 15.46 -8.68
C GLY A 222 -7.43 16.37 -7.61
N LEU A 223 -8.71 16.23 -7.32
CA LEU A 223 -9.29 16.82 -6.14
C LEU A 223 -8.62 16.28 -4.86
N ALA A 224 -8.36 14.98 -4.75
CA ALA A 224 -7.67 14.41 -3.59
C ALA A 224 -6.27 15.01 -3.40
N HIS A 225 -5.50 15.16 -4.49
CA HIS A 225 -4.21 15.84 -4.44
C HIS A 225 -4.31 17.29 -3.96
N ARG A 226 -5.27 18.08 -4.47
CA ARG A 226 -5.46 19.47 -4.04
C ARG A 226 -5.88 19.58 -2.58
N ILE A 227 -6.74 18.68 -2.10
CA ILE A 227 -7.15 18.66 -0.68
C ILE A 227 -5.93 18.46 0.23
N ILE A 228 -4.99 17.62 -0.16
CA ILE A 228 -3.78 17.32 0.65
C ILE A 228 -2.75 18.42 0.55
N ALA A 229 -2.59 19.02 -0.63
CA ALA A 229 -1.73 20.19 -0.83
C ALA A 229 -2.24 21.41 -0.05
N GLY A 230 -3.53 21.45 0.28
CA GLY A 230 -4.18 22.62 0.88
C GLY A 230 -4.63 23.65 -0.14
N ASP A 231 -4.57 23.31 -1.44
CA ASP A 231 -4.99 24.16 -2.57
C ASP A 231 -6.52 24.11 -2.79
N VAL A 232 -7.28 24.17 -1.69
CA VAL A 232 -8.75 24.15 -1.68
C VAL A 232 -9.28 25.15 -0.64
N PRO A 233 -10.51 25.67 -0.80
CA PRO A 233 -11.14 26.52 0.21
C PRO A 233 -11.24 25.83 1.57
N GLU A 234 -11.32 26.63 2.64
CA GLU A 234 -11.43 26.14 4.04
C GLU A 234 -12.58 25.14 4.23
N THR A 235 -13.65 25.26 3.46
CA THR A 235 -14.81 24.35 3.49
C THR A 235 -14.46 22.92 3.09
N LEU A 236 -13.42 22.72 2.29
CA LEU A 236 -12.96 21.41 1.81
C LEU A 236 -11.66 20.95 2.47
N LEU A 237 -11.01 21.85 3.23
CA LEU A 237 -9.75 21.55 3.88
C LEU A 237 -9.96 20.49 4.98
N GLY A 238 -9.14 19.44 4.95
CA GLY A 238 -9.26 18.31 5.88
C GLY A 238 -10.46 17.38 5.64
N LYS A 239 -11.22 17.57 4.56
CA LYS A 239 -12.23 16.58 4.14
C LYS A 239 -11.57 15.32 3.60
N ARG A 240 -12.25 14.18 3.78
CA ARG A 240 -11.87 12.88 3.24
C ARG A 240 -12.62 12.65 1.94
N LEU A 241 -11.92 12.21 0.90
CA LEU A 241 -12.52 11.82 -0.38
C LEU A 241 -12.50 10.30 -0.47
N VAL A 242 -13.69 9.69 -0.46
CA VAL A 242 -13.84 8.23 -0.41
C VAL A 242 -14.64 7.74 -1.61
N THR A 243 -14.08 6.82 -2.37
CA THR A 243 -14.78 6.12 -3.45
C THR A 243 -15.64 5.01 -2.86
N LEU A 244 -16.92 4.98 -3.22
CA LEU A 244 -17.84 3.91 -2.85
C LEU A 244 -18.04 2.98 -4.05
N ASP A 245 -17.55 1.75 -3.91
CA ASP A 245 -17.77 0.71 -4.91
C ASP A 245 -19.07 -0.05 -4.61
N ILE A 246 -20.05 0.05 -5.51
CA ILE A 246 -21.32 -0.66 -5.39
C ILE A 246 -21.12 -2.17 -5.56
N GLY A 247 -20.15 -2.61 -6.37
CA GLY A 247 -19.82 -4.03 -6.54
C GLY A 247 -19.41 -4.67 -5.21
N SER A 248 -18.54 -4.01 -4.46
CA SER A 248 -18.12 -4.43 -3.11
C SER A 248 -19.27 -4.46 -2.10
N LEU A 249 -20.28 -3.60 -2.24
CA LEU A 249 -21.47 -3.61 -1.37
C LEU A 249 -22.38 -4.81 -1.65
N VAL A 250 -22.52 -5.20 -2.91
CA VAL A 250 -23.31 -6.38 -3.32
C VAL A 250 -22.56 -7.67 -2.97
N ALA A 251 -21.22 -7.66 -3.06
CA ALA A 251 -20.38 -8.80 -2.74
C ALA A 251 -20.64 -9.31 -1.29
N GLY A 252 -20.92 -10.61 -1.19
CA GLY A 252 -21.19 -11.26 0.09
C GLY A 252 -22.54 -10.89 0.71
N THR A 253 -23.49 -10.36 -0.06
CA THR A 253 -24.92 -10.31 0.31
C THR A 253 -25.69 -11.35 -0.49
N LYS A 254 -26.55 -12.14 0.16
CA LYS A 254 -27.42 -13.12 -0.53
C LYS A 254 -28.80 -12.55 -0.81
N TYR A 255 -29.20 -11.56 -0.02
CA TYR A 255 -30.52 -10.97 -0.04
C TYR A 255 -30.42 -9.45 -0.22
N ARG A 256 -31.37 -8.88 -0.98
CA ARG A 256 -31.48 -7.43 -1.20
C ARG A 256 -31.53 -6.63 0.12
N GLY A 257 -32.21 -7.14 1.14
CA GLY A 257 -32.31 -6.47 2.44
C GLY A 257 -30.97 -6.29 3.16
N GLU A 258 -30.03 -7.24 3.02
CA GLU A 258 -28.69 -7.14 3.61
C GLU A 258 -27.86 -6.04 2.95
N PHE A 259 -27.98 -5.90 1.63
CA PHE A 259 -27.37 -4.81 0.87
C PHE A 259 -27.92 -3.45 1.33
N GLU A 260 -29.24 -3.34 1.43
CA GLU A 260 -29.92 -2.12 1.87
C GLU A 260 -29.50 -1.72 3.29
N GLU A 261 -29.38 -2.68 4.21
CA GLU A 261 -28.91 -2.43 5.57
C GLU A 261 -27.45 -1.99 5.61
N ARG A 262 -26.56 -2.62 4.82
CA ARG A 262 -25.15 -2.20 4.71
C ARG A 262 -25.03 -0.78 4.17
N LEU A 263 -25.75 -0.47 3.10
CA LEU A 263 -25.73 0.87 2.51
C LEU A 263 -26.25 1.92 3.49
N LYS A 264 -27.31 1.59 4.25
CA LYS A 264 -27.82 2.47 5.30
C LYS A 264 -26.77 2.75 6.38
N LYS A 265 -26.05 1.73 6.84
CA LYS A 265 -24.94 1.89 7.81
C LYS A 265 -23.84 2.81 7.28
N VAL A 266 -23.42 2.62 6.02
CA VAL A 266 -22.43 3.48 5.36
C VAL A 266 -22.90 4.93 5.33
N ILE A 267 -24.16 5.15 4.95
CA ILE A 267 -24.76 6.49 4.91
C ILE A 267 -24.80 7.14 6.29
N ASP A 268 -25.19 6.41 7.33
CA ASP A 268 -25.26 6.91 8.69
C ASP A 268 -23.86 7.26 9.24
N GLU A 269 -22.83 6.47 8.89
CA GLU A 269 -21.43 6.80 9.20
C GLU A 269 -20.98 8.09 8.50
N ILE A 270 -21.29 8.26 7.21
CA ILE A 270 -20.94 9.48 6.47
C ILE A 270 -21.60 10.71 7.09
N LYS A 271 -22.88 10.60 7.49
CA LYS A 271 -23.62 11.67 8.16
C LYS A 271 -23.02 12.01 9.52
N SER A 272 -22.69 11.00 10.31
CA SER A 272 -22.08 11.20 11.63
C SER A 272 -20.69 11.79 11.53
N ALA A 273 -19.93 11.46 10.47
CA ALA A 273 -18.59 11.98 10.25
C ALA A 273 -18.57 13.44 9.83
N GLY A 274 -19.45 13.85 8.91
CA GLY A 274 -19.59 15.24 8.44
C GLY A 274 -18.40 15.80 7.64
N ASN A 275 -17.25 15.11 7.64
CA ASN A 275 -16.03 15.49 6.93
C ASN A 275 -15.74 14.62 5.70
N CYS A 276 -16.71 13.85 5.20
CA CYS A 276 -16.54 12.98 4.04
C CYS A 276 -17.21 13.55 2.78
N VAL A 277 -16.53 13.42 1.64
CA VAL A 277 -17.08 13.57 0.30
C VAL A 277 -17.02 12.20 -0.37
N VAL A 278 -18.14 11.73 -0.89
CA VAL A 278 -18.22 10.39 -1.48
C VAL A 278 -18.14 10.48 -2.99
N PHE A 279 -17.29 9.67 -3.62
CA PHE A 279 -17.27 9.50 -5.07
C PHE A 279 -18.00 8.22 -5.49
N VAL A 280 -18.84 8.33 -6.51
CA VAL A 280 -19.57 7.22 -7.14
C VAL A 280 -19.33 7.28 -8.64
N ASP A 281 -18.61 6.30 -9.21
CA ASP A 281 -18.20 6.33 -10.63
C ASP A 281 -19.37 6.08 -11.60
N GLU A 282 -20.33 5.25 -11.20
CA GLU A 282 -21.51 4.93 -11.98
C GLU A 282 -22.78 5.37 -11.26
N LEU A 283 -22.97 6.69 -11.12
CA LEU A 283 -24.07 7.26 -10.33
C LEU A 283 -25.45 6.74 -10.75
N HIS A 284 -25.63 6.39 -12.03
CA HIS A 284 -26.89 5.87 -12.56
C HIS A 284 -27.28 4.49 -12.00
N THR A 285 -26.32 3.67 -11.59
CA THR A 285 -26.57 2.35 -10.97
C THR A 285 -27.37 2.50 -9.67
N ILE A 286 -27.10 3.58 -8.94
CA ILE A 286 -27.75 3.90 -7.67
C ILE A 286 -29.14 4.53 -7.86
N VAL A 287 -29.34 5.30 -8.94
CA VAL A 287 -30.45 6.27 -9.04
C VAL A 287 -31.62 5.78 -9.91
N GLY A 288 -31.42 4.77 -10.77
CA GLY A 288 -32.53 4.30 -11.60
C GLY A 288 -32.28 3.15 -12.59
N ALA A 289 -31.13 2.48 -12.57
CA ALA A 289 -30.89 1.33 -13.46
C ALA A 289 -31.64 0.03 -13.04
N GLY A 290 -32.33 0.02 -11.90
CA GLY A 290 -33.04 -1.13 -11.31
C GLY A 290 -34.24 -1.69 -12.09
N ALA A 291 -34.45 -1.30 -13.35
CA ALA A 291 -35.50 -1.85 -14.20
C ALA A 291 -35.07 -3.11 -14.99
N ALA A 292 -33.79 -3.47 -14.97
CA ALA A 292 -33.31 -4.75 -15.50
C ALA A 292 -33.34 -5.82 -14.39
N GLU A 293 -33.92 -6.99 -14.68
CA GLU A 293 -34.03 -8.13 -13.76
C GLU A 293 -32.66 -8.47 -13.15
N GLY A 294 -32.45 -8.09 -11.88
CA GLY A 294 -31.22 -8.39 -11.12
C GLY A 294 -30.39 -7.19 -10.66
N ALA A 295 -30.67 -5.97 -11.13
CA ALA A 295 -29.96 -4.78 -10.66
C ALA A 295 -30.46 -4.32 -9.28
N VAL A 296 -29.52 -4.09 -8.36
CA VAL A 296 -29.81 -3.70 -6.98
C VAL A 296 -30.17 -2.21 -6.91
N ASP A 297 -31.45 -1.89 -6.71
CA ASP A 297 -31.94 -0.51 -6.65
C ASP A 297 -31.70 0.13 -5.27
N ALA A 298 -30.71 1.02 -5.20
CA ALA A 298 -30.34 1.79 -4.01
C ALA A 298 -31.06 3.16 -3.91
N SER A 299 -31.92 3.48 -4.89
CA SER A 299 -32.53 4.81 -5.05
C SER A 299 -33.29 5.24 -3.80
N ASN A 300 -34.05 4.32 -3.20
CA ASN A 300 -34.91 4.61 -2.06
C ASN A 300 -34.14 5.01 -0.79
N ILE A 301 -32.86 4.64 -0.69
CA ILE A 301 -32.03 4.92 0.49
C ILE A 301 -31.19 6.19 0.25
N LEU A 302 -30.64 6.35 -0.96
CA LEU A 302 -29.75 7.45 -1.26
C LEU A 302 -30.49 8.74 -1.66
N LYS A 303 -31.60 8.66 -2.39
CA LYS A 303 -32.37 9.85 -2.82
C LYS A 303 -32.79 10.73 -1.63
N PRO A 304 -33.33 10.22 -0.51
CA PRO A 304 -33.72 11.08 0.61
C PRO A 304 -32.53 11.82 1.22
N SER A 305 -31.40 11.13 1.41
CA SER A 305 -30.20 11.69 2.02
C SER A 305 -29.53 12.74 1.13
N LEU A 306 -29.49 12.50 -0.19
CA LEU A 306 -29.00 13.44 -1.20
C LEU A 306 -29.94 14.65 -1.33
N SER A 307 -31.25 14.43 -1.36
CA SER A 307 -32.27 15.48 -1.48
C SER A 307 -32.27 16.40 -0.26
N ARG A 308 -32.03 15.87 0.94
CA ARG A 308 -31.88 16.69 2.16
C ARG A 308 -30.52 17.38 2.27
N GLY A 309 -29.54 17.01 1.44
CA GLY A 309 -28.18 17.56 1.49
C GLY A 309 -27.38 17.07 2.71
N GLU A 310 -27.77 15.93 3.27
CA GLU A 310 -27.09 15.30 4.41
C GLU A 310 -25.76 14.65 4.01
N ILE A 311 -25.61 14.36 2.71
CA ILE A 311 -24.41 13.75 2.13
C ILE A 311 -23.94 14.62 0.97
N GLN A 312 -22.64 14.86 0.93
CA GLN A 312 -21.97 15.47 -0.19
C GLN A 312 -21.33 14.39 -1.06
N CYS A 313 -21.61 14.39 -2.36
CA CYS A 313 -21.05 13.42 -3.28
C CYS A 313 -20.64 14.01 -4.63
N ILE A 314 -19.72 13.30 -5.28
CA ILE A 314 -19.30 13.49 -6.65
C ILE A 314 -19.79 12.25 -7.39
N GLY A 315 -20.60 12.44 -8.44
CA GLY A 315 -21.04 11.33 -9.29
C GLY A 315 -20.36 11.41 -10.64
N ALA A 316 -19.96 10.28 -11.21
CA ALA A 316 -19.67 10.18 -12.63
C ALA A 316 -20.79 9.43 -13.35
N THR A 317 -21.03 9.82 -14.60
CA THR A 317 -22.08 9.22 -15.44
C THR A 317 -21.87 9.59 -16.91
N THR A 318 -22.58 8.92 -17.83
CA THR A 318 -22.68 9.32 -19.23
C THR A 318 -23.71 10.45 -19.39
N LEU A 319 -23.71 11.12 -20.54
CA LEU A 319 -24.68 12.18 -20.86
C LEU A 319 -26.11 11.62 -20.92
N ASP A 320 -26.28 10.45 -21.52
CA ASP A 320 -27.58 9.80 -21.69
C ASP A 320 -28.18 9.38 -20.36
N ASP A 321 -27.37 8.78 -19.49
CA ASP A 321 -27.80 8.38 -18.15
C ASP A 321 -28.11 9.60 -17.27
N TYR A 322 -27.33 10.68 -17.38
CA TYR A 322 -27.61 11.92 -16.66
C TYR A 322 -28.99 12.48 -17.05
N ARG A 323 -29.28 12.55 -18.35
CA ARG A 323 -30.59 13.00 -18.86
C ARG A 323 -31.72 12.08 -18.42
N LYS A 324 -31.50 10.77 -18.44
CA LYS A 324 -32.53 9.77 -18.14
C LYS A 324 -32.87 9.70 -16.66
N TYR A 325 -31.88 9.81 -15.77
CA TYR A 325 -32.03 9.49 -14.35
C TYR A 325 -31.85 10.66 -13.39
N ILE A 326 -31.05 11.68 -13.75
CA ILE A 326 -30.76 12.82 -12.87
C ILE A 326 -31.59 14.05 -13.27
N GLU A 327 -31.58 14.42 -14.55
CA GLU A 327 -32.25 15.63 -15.04
C GLU A 327 -33.78 15.53 -14.98
N LYS A 328 -34.33 14.32 -15.16
CA LYS A 328 -35.78 14.07 -15.02
C LYS A 328 -36.26 14.06 -13.57
N ASP A 329 -35.37 13.88 -12.59
CA ASP A 329 -35.72 13.81 -11.17
C ASP A 329 -35.52 15.17 -10.49
N ALA A 330 -36.63 15.87 -10.23
CA ALA A 330 -36.63 17.22 -9.65
C ALA A 330 -35.96 17.31 -8.27
N ALA A 331 -35.80 16.20 -7.54
CA ALA A 331 -35.13 16.20 -6.25
C ALA A 331 -33.60 16.21 -6.42
N LEU A 332 -33.09 15.43 -7.38
CA LEU A 332 -31.66 15.32 -7.68
C LEU A 332 -31.14 16.50 -8.51
N GLU A 333 -31.93 17.00 -9.47
CA GLU A 333 -31.58 18.16 -10.29
C GLU A 333 -31.30 19.43 -9.45
N ARG A 334 -31.94 19.54 -8.27
CA ARG A 334 -31.73 20.64 -7.31
C ARG A 334 -30.47 20.47 -6.44
N ARG A 335 -29.77 19.35 -6.56
CA ARG A 335 -28.58 19.00 -5.76
C ARG A 335 -27.35 18.80 -6.62
N PHE A 336 -27.51 18.26 -7.83
CA PHE A 336 -26.42 18.04 -8.75
C PHE A 336 -26.18 19.23 -9.68
N GLN A 337 -24.91 19.45 -10.01
CA GLN A 337 -24.48 20.39 -11.03
C GLN A 337 -23.59 19.66 -12.05
N PRO A 338 -23.91 19.70 -13.34
CA PRO A 338 -23.12 19.02 -14.36
C PRO A 338 -21.74 19.68 -14.57
N VAL A 339 -20.74 18.85 -14.77
CA VAL A 339 -19.35 19.19 -15.14
C VAL A 339 -18.98 18.32 -16.33
N THR A 340 -18.83 18.91 -17.50
CA THR A 340 -18.48 18.16 -18.70
C THR A 340 -16.99 17.83 -18.71
N VAL A 341 -16.66 16.55 -18.82
CA VAL A 341 -15.29 16.05 -18.99
C VAL A 341 -15.15 15.60 -20.45
N VAL A 342 -14.34 16.35 -21.19
CA VAL A 342 -14.14 16.10 -22.63
C VAL A 342 -12.97 15.15 -22.83
N GLU A 343 -13.04 14.36 -23.89
CA GLU A 343 -11.91 13.58 -24.40
C GLU A 343 -10.70 14.52 -24.63
N PRO A 344 -9.50 14.17 -24.13
CA PRO A 344 -8.30 14.97 -24.36
C PRO A 344 -7.86 14.88 -25.82
N THR A 345 -7.19 15.92 -26.28
CA THR A 345 -6.53 15.90 -27.60
C THR A 345 -5.38 14.87 -27.62
N THR A 346 -4.92 14.49 -28.82
CA THR A 346 -3.78 13.59 -28.97
C THR A 346 -2.53 14.13 -28.29
N GLU A 347 -2.26 15.44 -28.39
CA GLU A 347 -1.14 16.10 -27.71
C GLU A 347 -1.26 16.01 -26.19
N GLN A 348 -2.42 16.35 -25.63
CA GLN A 348 -2.68 16.21 -24.20
C GLN A 348 -2.58 14.76 -23.73
N THR A 349 -2.98 13.80 -24.57
CA THR A 349 -2.85 12.37 -24.26
C THR A 349 -1.40 11.96 -24.18
N ILE A 350 -0.52 12.45 -25.06
CA ILE A 350 0.92 12.19 -24.98
C ILE A 350 1.48 12.68 -23.64
N ASP A 351 1.07 13.86 -23.19
CA ASP A 351 1.52 14.38 -21.89
C ASP A 351 0.97 13.54 -20.71
N ILE A 352 -0.27 13.06 -20.81
CA ILE A 352 -0.83 12.11 -19.82
C ILE A 352 0.00 10.82 -19.79
N LEU A 353 0.31 10.25 -20.96
CA LEU A 353 1.14 9.05 -21.08
C LEU A 353 2.54 9.25 -20.49
N ARG A 354 3.15 10.42 -20.71
CA ARG A 354 4.44 10.78 -20.09
C ARG A 354 4.36 10.81 -18.57
N GLY A 355 3.25 11.31 -18.01
CA GLY A 355 3.04 11.36 -16.56
C GLY A 355 2.97 9.98 -15.91
N ILE A 356 2.28 9.02 -16.55
CA ILE A 356 2.11 7.66 -16.00
C ILE A 356 3.23 6.70 -16.41
N LYS A 357 4.07 7.08 -17.38
CA LYS A 357 5.14 6.26 -17.96
C LYS A 357 5.98 5.53 -16.92
N GLU A 358 6.49 6.24 -15.91
CA GLU A 358 7.42 5.70 -14.92
C GLU A 358 6.83 4.48 -14.18
N ARG A 359 5.53 4.50 -13.89
CA ARG A 359 4.84 3.39 -13.21
C ARG A 359 4.74 2.14 -14.08
N TYR A 360 4.46 2.33 -15.37
CA TYR A 360 4.43 1.22 -16.32
C TYR A 360 5.82 0.67 -16.60
N GLU A 361 6.85 1.52 -16.64
CA GLU A 361 8.24 1.11 -16.76
C GLU A 361 8.68 0.26 -15.57
N GLU A 362 8.37 0.69 -14.34
CA GLU A 362 8.66 -0.07 -13.12
C GLU A 362 7.91 -1.41 -13.10
N HIS A 363 6.62 -1.39 -13.41
CA HIS A 363 5.78 -2.57 -13.43
C HIS A 363 6.29 -3.61 -14.44
N HIS A 364 6.59 -3.19 -15.67
CA HIS A 364 7.03 -4.08 -16.76
C HIS A 364 8.53 -4.32 -16.83
N LYS A 365 9.33 -3.59 -16.05
CA LYS A 365 10.80 -3.65 -16.03
C LYS A 365 11.40 -3.40 -17.41
N LEU A 366 10.92 -2.36 -18.08
CA LEU A 366 11.41 -1.92 -19.38
C LEU A 366 11.38 -0.40 -19.46
N THR A 367 12.07 0.16 -20.44
CA THR A 367 12.00 1.59 -20.76
C THR A 367 11.11 1.81 -21.98
N ILE A 368 10.15 2.73 -21.88
CA ILE A 368 9.24 3.12 -22.94
C ILE A 368 9.84 4.36 -23.63
N SER A 369 10.04 4.33 -24.95
CA SER A 369 10.54 5.51 -25.66
C SER A 369 9.43 6.54 -25.87
N ASP A 370 9.80 7.82 -26.01
CA ASP A 370 8.83 8.89 -26.28
C ASP A 370 8.15 8.71 -27.64
N GLU A 371 8.84 8.13 -28.64
CA GLU A 371 8.25 7.78 -29.93
C GLU A 371 7.17 6.71 -29.77
N ALA A 372 7.35 5.77 -28.83
CA ALA A 372 6.33 4.76 -28.53
C ALA A 372 5.07 5.39 -27.93
N LEU A 373 5.21 6.39 -27.06
CA LEU A 373 4.07 7.14 -26.50
C LEU A 373 3.31 7.91 -27.58
N GLN A 374 4.03 8.59 -28.47
CA GLN A 374 3.44 9.31 -29.58
C GLN A 374 2.73 8.36 -30.55
N ALA A 375 3.34 7.21 -30.84
CA ALA A 375 2.72 6.17 -31.65
C ALA A 375 1.47 5.61 -30.98
N ALA A 376 1.50 5.32 -29.68
CA ALA A 376 0.35 4.81 -28.94
C ALA A 376 -0.84 5.78 -29.00
N ALA A 377 -0.63 7.07 -28.70
CA ALA A 377 -1.68 8.08 -28.77
C ALA A 377 -2.22 8.25 -30.20
N THR A 378 -1.35 8.35 -31.21
CA THR A 378 -1.75 8.57 -32.61
C THR A 378 -2.48 7.37 -33.21
N LEU A 379 -1.98 6.16 -32.98
CA LEU A 379 -2.57 4.94 -33.51
C LEU A 379 -3.89 4.63 -32.81
N ALA A 380 -3.96 4.79 -31.49
CA ALA A 380 -5.21 4.57 -30.76
C ALA A 380 -6.30 5.56 -31.19
N ALA A 381 -5.96 6.85 -31.39
CA ALA A 381 -6.90 7.83 -31.91
C ALA A 381 -7.45 7.47 -33.29
N ARG A 382 -6.61 6.91 -34.17
CA ARG A 382 -6.97 6.62 -35.57
C ARG A 382 -7.65 5.27 -35.79
N TYR A 383 -7.21 4.24 -35.09
CA TYR A 383 -7.58 2.84 -35.39
C TYR A 383 -8.54 2.22 -34.38
N ILE A 384 -8.81 2.87 -33.24
CA ILE A 384 -9.75 2.42 -32.21
C ILE A 384 -10.85 3.49 -32.05
N PRO A 385 -11.88 3.51 -32.91
CA PRO A 385 -12.91 4.55 -32.94
C PRO A 385 -14.02 4.37 -31.90
N ASP A 386 -14.15 3.17 -31.33
CA ASP A 386 -15.18 2.75 -30.38
C ASP A 386 -14.87 3.09 -28.93
N ARG A 387 -13.62 3.51 -28.64
CA ARG A 387 -13.15 3.94 -27.32
C ARG A 387 -12.62 5.37 -27.37
N PHE A 388 -12.54 5.98 -26.20
CA PHE A 388 -12.10 7.36 -26.02
C PHE A 388 -10.70 7.45 -25.42
N LEU A 389 -9.95 8.51 -25.75
CA LEU A 389 -8.71 8.87 -25.09
C LEU A 389 -9.00 9.38 -23.66
N PRO A 390 -8.05 9.23 -22.71
CA PRO A 390 -6.74 8.61 -22.86
C PRO A 390 -6.75 7.08 -22.74
N ASP A 391 -7.84 6.47 -22.25
CA ASP A 391 -7.92 5.05 -21.89
C ASP A 391 -7.41 4.10 -22.98
N LYS A 392 -7.88 4.23 -24.23
CA LYS A 392 -7.41 3.38 -25.34
C LYS A 392 -5.92 3.49 -25.64
N ALA A 393 -5.30 4.65 -25.39
CA ALA A 393 -3.87 4.84 -25.62
C ALA A 393 -3.03 4.25 -24.48
N ILE A 394 -3.54 4.33 -23.24
CA ILE A 394 -2.94 3.69 -22.06
C ILE A 394 -2.94 2.17 -22.24
N ASP A 395 -4.08 1.61 -22.66
CA ASP A 395 -4.23 0.17 -22.90
C ASP A 395 -3.26 -0.34 -23.99
N LEU A 396 -3.15 0.40 -25.11
CA LEU A 396 -2.21 0.06 -26.19
C LEU A 396 -0.74 0.11 -25.73
N MET A 397 -0.38 1.09 -24.89
CA MET A 397 0.95 1.20 -24.29
C MET A 397 1.23 0.02 -23.36
N ASP A 398 0.27 -0.33 -22.51
CA ASP A 398 0.38 -1.43 -21.54
C ASP A 398 0.50 -2.79 -22.24
N GLU A 399 -0.34 -3.06 -23.24
CA GLU A 399 -0.30 -4.28 -24.03
C GLU A 399 1.03 -4.44 -24.77
N ALA A 400 1.52 -3.35 -25.38
CA ALA A 400 2.83 -3.34 -26.05
C ALA A 400 3.98 -3.62 -25.07
N ALA A 401 3.96 -2.99 -23.89
CA ALA A 401 4.95 -3.19 -22.84
C ALA A 401 4.95 -4.65 -22.33
N SER A 402 3.76 -5.19 -22.02
CA SER A 402 3.57 -6.58 -21.60
C SER A 402 4.10 -7.56 -22.65
N ARG A 403 3.80 -7.33 -23.93
CA ARG A 403 4.26 -8.18 -25.03
C ARG A 403 5.79 -8.20 -25.15
N VAL A 404 6.46 -7.06 -25.00
CA VAL A 404 7.92 -6.98 -25.03
C VAL A 404 8.53 -7.72 -23.84
N ARG A 405 7.96 -7.55 -22.65
CA ARG A 405 8.40 -8.25 -21.44
C ARG A 405 8.30 -9.76 -21.59
N ILE A 406 7.19 -10.28 -22.11
CA ILE A 406 7.00 -11.72 -22.33
C ILE A 406 8.04 -12.25 -23.34
N LYS A 407 8.26 -11.54 -24.45
CA LYS A 407 9.26 -11.94 -25.45
C LYS A 407 10.69 -11.98 -24.90
N ARG A 408 11.05 -11.02 -24.04
CA ARG A 408 12.39 -10.96 -23.41
C ARG A 408 12.53 -11.87 -22.18
N GLY A 409 11.42 -12.26 -21.55
CA GLY A 409 11.39 -13.21 -20.44
C GLY A 409 11.59 -14.66 -20.89
N ALA A 410 11.45 -14.96 -22.18
CA ALA A 410 11.81 -16.27 -22.73
C ALA A 410 13.34 -16.45 -22.66
N PRO A 411 13.84 -17.53 -22.04
CA PRO A 411 15.27 -17.82 -22.04
C PRO A 411 15.78 -17.94 -23.48
N PRO A 412 17.02 -17.47 -23.78
CA PRO A 412 17.62 -17.65 -25.10
C PRO A 412 17.55 -19.13 -25.52
N ILE A 413 17.36 -19.39 -26.81
CA ILE A 413 17.27 -20.77 -27.36
C ILE A 413 18.49 -21.58 -26.91
N SER A 414 19.68 -20.98 -26.95
CA SER A 414 20.93 -21.58 -26.49
C SER A 414 20.93 -21.97 -25.00
N LEU A 415 20.30 -21.17 -24.12
CA LEU A 415 20.19 -21.47 -22.70
C LEU A 415 19.21 -22.63 -22.46
N THR A 416 18.15 -22.69 -23.25
CA THR A 416 17.13 -23.75 -23.16
C THR A 416 17.70 -25.08 -23.64
N GLU A 417 18.46 -25.08 -24.74
CA GLU A 417 19.22 -26.23 -25.24
C GLU A 417 20.28 -26.69 -24.23
N ALA A 418 21.05 -25.75 -23.67
CA ALA A 418 22.05 -26.07 -22.64
C ALA A 418 21.41 -26.67 -21.38
N ARG A 419 20.25 -26.17 -20.94
CA ARG A 419 19.50 -26.76 -19.81
C ARG A 419 19.01 -28.16 -20.12
N ARG A 420 18.51 -28.38 -21.33
CA ARG A 420 18.04 -29.70 -21.78
C ARG A 420 19.19 -30.70 -21.83
N ALA A 421 20.35 -30.29 -22.36
CA ALA A 421 21.56 -31.10 -22.33
C ALA A 421 22.03 -31.40 -20.90
N LEU A 422 21.99 -30.42 -20.00
CA LEU A 422 22.32 -30.60 -18.58
C LEU A 422 21.38 -31.61 -17.89
N GLU A 423 20.07 -31.57 -18.18
CA GLU A 423 19.12 -32.53 -17.64
C GLU A 423 19.38 -33.95 -18.14
N VAL A 424 19.72 -34.12 -19.42
CA VAL A 424 20.09 -35.43 -19.97
C VAL A 424 21.33 -35.96 -19.24
N VAL A 425 22.39 -35.16 -19.13
CA VAL A 425 23.61 -35.56 -18.41
C VAL A 425 23.35 -35.85 -16.93
N ARG A 426 22.44 -35.13 -16.28
CA ARG A 426 22.03 -35.41 -14.89
C ARG A 426 21.31 -36.75 -14.77
N LYS A 427 20.39 -37.05 -15.68
CA LYS A 427 19.71 -38.36 -15.73
C LYS A 427 20.68 -39.49 -15.99
N ASP A 428 21.60 -39.31 -16.93
CA ASP A 428 22.62 -40.31 -17.24
C ASP A 428 23.54 -40.55 -16.04
N LYS A 429 23.93 -39.48 -15.34
CA LYS A 429 24.70 -39.56 -14.09
C LYS A 429 23.93 -40.33 -13.01
N GLU A 430 22.67 -40.01 -12.77
CA GLU A 430 21.83 -40.69 -11.78
C GLU A 430 21.64 -42.17 -12.12
N ALA A 431 21.45 -42.50 -13.40
CA ALA A 431 21.35 -43.87 -13.89
C ALA A 431 22.67 -44.65 -13.70
N ALA A 432 23.83 -44.04 -13.99
CA ALA A 432 25.13 -44.66 -13.78
C ALA A 432 25.42 -44.94 -12.30
N ILE A 433 25.08 -43.99 -11.41
CA ILE A 433 25.19 -44.15 -9.96
C ILE A 433 24.29 -45.30 -9.47
N ALA A 434 23.04 -45.37 -9.95
CA ALA A 434 22.12 -46.46 -9.62
C ALA A 434 22.62 -47.83 -10.13
N ALA A 435 23.29 -47.87 -11.28
CA ALA A 435 23.85 -49.08 -11.87
C ALA A 435 25.17 -49.55 -11.23
N LYS A 436 25.74 -48.82 -10.26
CA LYS A 436 27.04 -49.09 -9.63
C LYS A 436 28.19 -49.28 -10.64
N GLN A 437 28.11 -48.63 -11.79
CA GLN A 437 29.23 -48.50 -12.72
C GLN A 437 30.07 -47.31 -12.23
N TYR A 438 31.06 -47.60 -11.38
CA TYR A 438 32.03 -46.62 -10.90
C TYR A 438 33.15 -46.41 -11.90
#